data_AF-H5Y5H3-F1
#
_entry.id   AF-H5Y5H3-F1
#
_cell.length_a   1.000
_cell.length_b   1.000
_cell.length_c   1.000
_cell.angle_alpha   90.00
_cell.angle_beta   90.00
_cell.angle_gamma   90.00
#
_symmetry.space_group_name_H-M   'P 1'
#
loop_
_entity.id
_entity.type
_entity.pdbx_description
1 polymer ?
#
loop_
_entity_poly.entity_id
_entity_poly.type
_entity_poly.pdbx_seq_one_letter_code
_entity_poly.pdbx_strand_id
1 'polypeptide(L)'
;MNRLITVLKSAMFRNGMICFIALVLIFSSMRLLAVNVHAERQNPVDSHAIYKDYFYNHYQDNSCSVIFSDLTHDGNDEMIILQMLEEDSTPKNIRDPAVTAEDFKAAELIVLRAKPDNRISELSKTYIASQHSNWGQIYLYKDNANYNRAYLLNFNPYTMGGSSHYSYSLYYFSEKGKPVIFDENKVSFVAGEKDRAGNREKIMGFEQSVQEYIKVSKPLIVYAEDENGKTVFDYFDNAPESAFTE
;
A
#
# COMPACT_ATOMS: atom_id res chain seq x y z
N MET A 1 -2.51 -26.27 67.39
CA MET A 1 -2.82 -26.16 65.94
C MET A 1 -3.19 -24.75 65.44
N ASN A 2 -3.44 -23.74 66.29
CA ASN A 2 -3.88 -22.40 65.84
C ASN A 2 -2.80 -21.30 65.72
N ARG A 3 -1.51 -21.62 65.90
CA ARG A 3 -0.41 -20.64 65.71
C ARG A 3 0.39 -20.79 64.42
N LEU A 4 0.28 -21.93 63.71
CA LEU A 4 1.00 -22.15 62.45
C LEU A 4 0.26 -21.56 61.22
N ILE A 5 -1.07 -21.46 61.27
CA ILE A 5 -1.89 -20.98 60.14
C ILE A 5 -1.79 -19.45 59.97
N THR A 6 -1.56 -18.71 61.06
CA THR A 6 -1.48 -17.24 61.03
C THR A 6 -0.16 -16.73 60.42
N VAL A 7 0.95 -17.46 60.63
CA VAL A 7 2.26 -17.07 60.08
C VAL A 7 2.36 -17.35 58.57
N LEU A 8 1.69 -18.40 58.08
CA LEU A 8 1.65 -18.73 56.64
C LEU A 8 0.78 -17.76 55.82
N LYS A 9 -0.29 -17.17 56.41
CA LYS A 9 -1.11 -16.16 55.72
C LYS A 9 -0.41 -14.80 55.58
N SER A 10 0.45 -14.39 56.52
CA SER A 10 1.16 -13.10 56.41
C SER A 10 2.36 -13.15 55.45
N ALA A 11 2.97 -14.32 55.25
CA ALA A 11 4.08 -14.50 54.30
C ALA A 11 3.59 -14.51 52.83
N MET A 12 2.43 -15.13 52.55
CA MET A 12 1.86 -15.13 51.19
C MET A 12 1.33 -13.75 50.76
N PHE A 13 0.80 -12.95 51.71
CA PHE A 13 0.32 -11.60 51.38
C PHE A 13 1.45 -10.61 51.09
N ARG A 14 2.62 -10.75 51.75
CA ARG A 14 3.79 -9.90 51.47
C ARG A 14 4.42 -10.20 50.11
N ASN A 15 4.52 -11.47 49.71
CA ASN A 15 5.11 -11.83 48.42
C ASN A 15 4.19 -11.55 47.22
N GLY A 16 2.87 -11.70 47.39
CA GLY A 16 1.89 -11.35 46.35
C GLY A 16 1.82 -9.84 46.08
N MET A 17 1.94 -9.01 47.12
CA MET A 17 1.88 -7.54 46.99
C MET A 17 3.17 -6.96 46.39
N ILE A 18 4.33 -7.56 46.66
CA ILE A 18 5.61 -7.17 46.04
C ILE A 18 5.62 -7.52 44.54
N CYS A 19 5.08 -8.68 44.14
CA CYS A 19 4.91 -9.01 42.73
C CYS A 19 3.92 -8.08 42.02
N PHE A 20 2.83 -7.65 42.68
CA PHE A 20 1.86 -6.73 42.09
C PHE A 20 2.42 -5.32 41.91
N ILE A 21 3.19 -4.81 42.87
CA ILE A 21 3.85 -3.49 42.77
C ILE A 21 4.96 -3.53 41.70
N ALA A 22 5.72 -4.63 41.60
CA ALA A 22 6.71 -4.80 40.53
C ALA A 22 6.04 -4.85 39.14
N LEU A 23 4.90 -5.53 39.00
CA LEU A 23 4.17 -5.58 37.73
C LEU A 23 3.58 -4.21 37.35
N VAL A 24 3.01 -3.47 38.32
CA VAL A 24 2.47 -2.12 38.09
C VAL A 24 3.59 -1.13 37.77
N LEU A 25 4.76 -1.23 38.41
CA LEU A 25 5.91 -0.39 38.08
C LEU A 25 6.49 -0.72 36.71
N ILE A 26 6.52 -1.99 36.28
CA ILE A 26 6.92 -2.37 34.91
C ILE A 26 5.94 -1.80 33.88
N PHE A 27 4.63 -1.86 34.14
CA PHE A 27 3.61 -1.23 33.28
C PHE A 27 3.65 0.30 33.30
N SER A 28 4.01 0.94 34.42
CA SER A 28 4.21 2.39 34.50
C SER A 28 5.51 2.83 33.82
N SER A 29 6.60 2.06 33.90
CA SER A 29 7.83 2.33 33.15
C SER A 29 7.68 2.04 31.66
N MET A 30 6.85 1.07 31.25
CA MET A 30 6.49 0.88 29.84
C MET A 30 5.59 2.00 29.31
N ARG A 31 4.71 2.58 30.14
CA ARG A 31 3.97 3.80 29.76
C ARG A 31 4.85 5.05 29.74
N LEU A 32 5.86 5.17 30.60
CA LEU A 32 6.81 6.29 30.53
C LEU A 32 7.82 6.15 29.37
N LEU A 33 8.18 4.93 28.96
CA LEU A 33 8.97 4.69 27.75
C LEU A 33 8.16 4.84 26.45
N ALA A 34 6.83 4.72 26.50
CA ALA A 34 5.96 4.97 25.35
C ALA A 34 5.62 6.46 25.12
N VAL A 35 6.07 7.38 25.99
CA VAL A 35 5.77 8.81 25.89
C VAL A 35 6.95 9.66 25.41
N ASN A 36 8.13 9.07 25.18
CA ASN A 36 9.32 9.80 24.70
C ASN A 36 9.97 9.20 23.44
N VAL A 37 9.18 8.54 22.59
CA VAL A 37 9.44 8.51 21.14
C VAL A 37 8.41 9.43 20.47
N HIS A 38 8.26 10.65 20.98
CA HIS A 38 8.16 11.76 20.04
C HIS A 38 9.55 11.85 19.43
N ALA A 39 9.75 11.09 18.34
CA ALA A 39 10.64 11.57 17.31
C ALA A 39 10.32 13.05 17.17
N GLU A 40 11.32 13.89 17.42
CA GLU A 40 11.29 15.30 17.11
C GLU A 40 10.65 15.37 15.72
N ARG A 41 9.37 15.79 15.65
CA ARG A 41 8.72 16.12 14.39
C ARG A 41 9.58 17.27 13.89
N GLN A 42 10.63 16.95 13.13
CA GLN A 42 11.21 17.90 12.21
C GLN A 42 10.01 18.51 11.53
N ASN A 43 9.87 19.84 11.63
CA ASN A 43 8.80 20.56 10.95
C ASN A 43 8.62 19.90 9.60
N PRO A 44 7.42 19.36 9.27
CA PRO A 44 7.22 18.68 8.02
C PRO A 44 7.74 19.64 6.96
N VAL A 45 8.80 19.22 6.27
CA VAL A 45 9.25 19.97 5.11
C VAL A 45 8.00 20.11 4.27
N ASP A 46 7.68 21.34 3.83
CA ASP A 46 6.58 21.56 2.90
C ASP A 46 6.97 20.88 1.58
N SER A 47 6.79 19.57 1.59
CA SER A 47 7.28 18.65 0.59
C SER A 47 6.49 18.89 -0.69
N HIS A 48 5.26 19.41 -0.58
CA HIS A 48 4.40 19.76 -1.69
C HIS A 48 5.03 20.83 -2.58
N ALA A 49 5.66 21.87 -2.02
CA ALA A 49 6.36 22.87 -2.83
C ALA A 49 7.54 22.25 -3.60
N ILE A 50 8.34 21.39 -2.95
CA ILE A 50 9.48 20.70 -3.57
C ILE A 50 9.01 19.74 -4.66
N TYR A 51 7.95 18.98 -4.38
CA TYR A 51 7.33 18.07 -5.34
C TYR A 51 6.76 18.82 -6.53
N LYS A 52 6.12 19.97 -6.30
CA LYS A 52 5.57 20.82 -7.35
C LYS A 52 6.66 21.29 -8.30
N ASP A 53 7.73 21.88 -7.77
CA ASP A 53 8.87 22.33 -8.57
C ASP A 53 9.52 21.15 -9.33
N TYR A 54 9.70 20.00 -8.67
CA TYR A 54 10.23 18.81 -9.33
C TYR A 54 9.31 18.32 -10.46
N PHE A 55 8.01 18.25 -10.21
CA PHE A 55 7.01 17.76 -11.15
C PHE A 55 7.04 18.59 -12.44
N TYR A 56 6.91 19.91 -12.33
CA TYR A 56 6.88 20.82 -13.50
C TYR A 56 8.19 20.86 -14.29
N ASN A 57 9.31 20.40 -13.71
CA ASN A 57 10.58 20.28 -14.40
C ASN A 57 10.79 18.93 -15.11
N HIS A 58 10.02 17.89 -14.78
CA HIS A 58 10.26 16.51 -15.26
C HIS A 58 9.05 15.86 -15.94
N TYR A 59 7.84 16.35 -15.69
CA TYR A 59 6.59 15.76 -16.15
C TYR A 59 5.72 16.80 -16.84
N GLN A 60 4.79 16.32 -17.67
CA GLN A 60 3.81 17.17 -18.33
C GLN A 60 2.47 17.02 -17.62
N ASP A 61 1.83 18.15 -17.35
CA ASP A 61 0.56 18.21 -16.61
C ASP A 61 -0.53 17.36 -17.22
N ASN A 62 -0.55 17.16 -18.54
CA ASN A 62 -1.61 16.46 -19.26
C ASN A 62 -1.32 14.96 -19.48
N SER A 63 -0.13 14.46 -19.10
CA SER A 63 0.26 13.06 -19.31
C SER A 63 0.33 12.24 -18.03
N CYS A 64 0.07 12.87 -16.89
CA CYS A 64 0.24 12.25 -15.57
C CYS A 64 -0.95 12.49 -14.66
N SER A 65 -1.09 11.64 -13.65
CA SER A 65 -1.90 11.88 -12.47
C SER A 65 -1.05 11.78 -11.22
N VAL A 66 -1.40 12.58 -10.23
CA VAL A 66 -0.62 12.72 -9.00
C VAL A 66 -1.51 12.45 -7.79
N ILE A 67 -0.97 11.70 -6.83
CA ILE A 67 -1.58 11.51 -5.52
C ILE A 67 -0.50 11.47 -4.44
N PHE A 68 -0.83 11.99 -3.27
CA PHE A 68 0.04 12.00 -2.09
C PHE A 68 -0.39 10.94 -1.09
N SER A 69 0.57 10.21 -0.56
CA SER A 69 0.34 9.26 0.53
C SER A 69 1.63 8.89 1.25
N ASP A 70 1.57 8.84 2.58
CA ASP A 70 2.65 8.33 3.45
C ASP A 70 2.81 6.81 3.28
N LEU A 71 3.59 6.42 2.28
CA LEU A 71 3.92 5.03 1.96
C LEU A 71 5.12 4.55 2.76
N THR A 72 5.69 5.37 3.64
CA THR A 72 6.85 5.01 4.47
C THR A 72 6.56 4.95 5.95
N HIS A 73 5.38 5.43 6.32
CA HIS A 73 4.87 5.56 7.68
C HIS A 73 5.76 6.46 8.53
N ASP A 74 6.44 7.42 7.90
CA ASP A 74 7.32 8.39 8.57
C ASP A 74 6.60 9.72 8.90
N GLY A 75 5.35 9.85 8.48
CA GLY A 75 4.51 11.03 8.69
C GLY A 75 4.62 12.08 7.59
N ASN A 76 5.41 11.85 6.53
CA ASN A 76 5.46 12.68 5.33
C ASN A 76 4.90 11.91 4.14
N ASP A 77 4.17 12.60 3.27
CA ASP A 77 3.64 11.97 2.08
C ASP A 77 4.72 11.78 1.01
N GLU A 78 4.70 10.61 0.37
CA GLU A 78 5.33 10.38 -0.92
C GLU A 78 4.42 10.88 -2.06
N MET A 79 5.03 11.38 -3.12
CA MET A 79 4.34 11.68 -4.37
C MET A 79 4.28 10.42 -5.24
N ILE A 80 3.08 9.98 -5.57
CA ILE A 80 2.84 8.88 -6.51
C ILE A 80 2.43 9.50 -7.84
N ILE A 81 3.27 9.31 -8.85
CA ILE A 81 2.98 9.69 -10.23
C ILE A 81 2.53 8.45 -10.98
N LEU A 82 1.39 8.59 -11.63
CA LEU A 82 0.90 7.62 -12.58
C LEU A 82 1.08 8.24 -13.97
N GLN A 83 1.64 7.52 -14.93
CA GLN A 83 1.84 8.01 -16.29
C GLN A 83 1.45 6.94 -17.30
N MET A 84 0.71 7.33 -18.34
CA MET A 84 0.42 6.45 -19.48
C MET A 84 1.46 6.63 -20.56
N LEU A 85 1.78 5.55 -21.26
CA LEU A 85 2.79 5.54 -22.29
C LEU A 85 2.22 5.13 -23.65
N GLU A 86 2.76 5.74 -24.69
CA GLU A 86 2.66 5.28 -26.07
C GLU A 86 3.53 4.03 -26.29
N GLU A 87 3.41 3.40 -27.47
CA GLU A 87 4.18 2.20 -27.81
C GLU A 87 5.70 2.43 -27.82
N ASP A 88 6.14 3.65 -28.11
CA ASP A 88 7.56 4.05 -28.08
C ASP A 88 8.03 4.48 -26.68
N SER A 89 7.22 4.24 -25.64
CA SER A 89 7.48 4.61 -24.24
C SER A 89 7.51 6.12 -23.98
N THR A 90 6.95 6.94 -24.87
CA THR A 90 6.75 8.37 -24.60
C THR A 90 5.45 8.62 -23.82
N PRO A 91 5.37 9.68 -23.00
CA PRO A 91 4.15 10.00 -22.25
C PRO A 91 2.97 10.30 -23.16
N LYS A 92 1.84 9.63 -22.93
CA LYS A 92 0.56 9.88 -23.61
C LYS A 92 -0.21 10.99 -22.92
N ASN A 93 -0.83 11.90 -23.68
CA ASN A 93 -1.76 12.88 -23.14
C ASN A 93 -3.06 12.17 -22.71
N ILE A 94 -3.24 11.94 -21.41
CA ILE A 94 -4.41 11.23 -20.87
C ILE A 94 -5.65 12.12 -20.76
N ARG A 95 -5.51 13.44 -20.96
CA ARG A 95 -6.59 14.43 -20.87
C ARG A 95 -7.13 14.85 -22.23
N ASP A 96 -6.64 14.25 -23.31
CA ASP A 96 -7.24 14.42 -24.63
C ASP A 96 -8.59 13.70 -24.67
N PRO A 97 -9.72 14.39 -24.95
CA PRO A 97 -11.04 13.77 -24.99
C PRO A 97 -11.17 12.69 -26.10
N ALA A 98 -10.24 12.62 -27.05
CA ALA A 98 -10.19 11.55 -28.03
C ALA A 98 -9.54 10.25 -27.51
N VAL A 99 -8.84 10.30 -26.38
CA VAL A 99 -8.19 9.12 -25.78
C VAL A 99 -9.22 8.25 -25.07
N THR A 100 -9.22 6.97 -25.41
CA THR A 100 -10.09 5.94 -24.85
C THR A 100 -9.28 4.90 -24.08
N ALA A 101 -9.98 4.04 -23.33
CA ALA A 101 -9.36 2.96 -22.57
C ALA A 101 -8.58 1.95 -23.46
N GLU A 102 -8.84 1.90 -24.76
CA GLU A 102 -8.15 1.02 -25.72
C GLU A 102 -6.78 1.56 -26.18
N ASP A 103 -6.57 2.86 -26.03
CA ASP A 103 -5.36 3.55 -26.47
C ASP A 103 -4.19 3.37 -25.49
N PHE A 104 -4.46 2.82 -24.30
CA PHE A 104 -3.45 2.56 -23.29
C PHE A 104 -2.70 1.25 -23.57
N LYS A 105 -1.40 1.37 -23.83
CA LYS A 105 -0.52 0.23 -24.12
C LYS A 105 0.40 -0.11 -22.96
N ALA A 106 0.78 0.88 -22.18
CA ALA A 106 1.50 0.69 -20.94
C ALA A 106 1.27 1.86 -19.99
N ALA A 107 1.59 1.62 -18.73
CA ALA A 107 1.61 2.63 -17.69
C ALA A 107 2.82 2.46 -16.77
N GLU A 108 3.22 3.57 -16.17
CA GLU A 108 4.21 3.62 -15.12
C GLU A 108 3.58 4.15 -13.84
N LEU A 109 3.92 3.51 -12.72
CA LEU A 109 3.70 4.05 -11.38
C LEU A 109 5.06 4.35 -10.77
N ILE A 110 5.29 5.61 -10.43
CA ILE A 110 6.54 6.13 -9.89
C ILE A 110 6.24 6.67 -8.49
N VAL A 111 7.01 6.21 -7.50
CA VAL A 111 6.91 6.71 -6.11
C VAL A 111 8.14 7.55 -5.82
N LEU A 112 7.93 8.81 -5.48
CA LEU A 112 8.96 9.80 -5.22
C LEU A 112 8.91 10.25 -3.76
N ARG A 113 10.09 10.41 -3.16
CA ARG A 113 10.26 10.96 -1.81
C ARG A 113 11.09 12.24 -1.83
N ALA A 114 10.61 13.27 -1.14
CA ALA A 114 11.39 14.45 -0.81
C ALA A 114 12.35 14.16 0.36
N LYS A 115 13.61 14.56 0.21
CA LYS A 115 14.64 14.43 1.24
C LYS A 115 14.80 15.72 2.03
N PRO A 116 15.35 15.68 3.25
CA PRO A 116 15.62 16.86 4.06
C PRO A 116 16.52 17.93 3.40
N ASP A 117 17.27 17.56 2.36
CA ASP A 117 18.13 18.46 1.58
C ASP A 117 17.45 19.01 0.30
N ASN A 118 16.11 18.97 0.25
CA ASN A 118 15.26 19.39 -0.86
C ASN A 118 15.49 18.64 -2.18
N ARG A 119 16.14 17.48 -2.15
CA ARG A 119 16.22 16.61 -3.33
C ARG A 119 15.06 15.62 -3.37
N ILE A 120 14.64 15.26 -4.57
CA ILE A 120 13.71 14.15 -4.81
C ILE A 120 14.50 12.86 -5.08
N SER A 121 14.03 11.74 -4.53
CA SER A 121 14.48 10.40 -4.91
C SER A 121 13.33 9.52 -5.33
N GLU A 122 13.53 8.75 -6.39
CA GLU A 122 12.67 7.63 -6.75
C GLU A 122 12.85 6.48 -5.76
N LEU A 123 11.77 6.09 -5.10
CA LEU A 123 11.71 4.90 -4.25
C LEU A 123 11.40 3.65 -5.09
N SER A 124 10.52 3.80 -6.08
CA SER A 124 10.09 2.72 -6.94
C SER A 124 9.58 3.26 -8.26
N LYS A 125 9.77 2.44 -9.28
CA LYS A 125 9.17 2.60 -10.59
C LYS A 125 8.66 1.23 -11.04
N THR A 126 7.35 1.14 -11.28
CA THR A 126 6.68 -0.08 -11.75
C THR A 126 6.12 0.17 -13.13
N TYR A 127 6.40 -0.73 -14.08
CA TYR A 127 5.92 -0.68 -15.45
C TYR A 127 4.89 -1.80 -15.67
N ILE A 128 3.76 -1.46 -16.28
CA ILE A 128 2.67 -2.39 -16.59
C ILE A 128 2.33 -2.24 -18.07
N ALA A 129 2.36 -3.34 -18.83
CA ALA A 129 1.99 -3.34 -20.26
C ALA A 129 0.69 -4.10 -20.51
N SER A 130 -0.13 -3.59 -21.43
CA SER A 130 -1.40 -4.19 -21.85
C SER A 130 -1.25 -5.58 -22.50
N GLN A 131 -0.07 -5.86 -23.06
CA GLN A 131 0.32 -7.19 -23.57
C GLN A 131 0.36 -8.27 -22.48
N HIS A 132 0.38 -7.83 -21.22
CA HIS A 132 0.26 -8.66 -20.03
C HIS A 132 -1.00 -8.27 -19.26
N SER A 133 -2.14 -8.22 -19.96
CA SER A 133 -3.43 -7.90 -19.35
C SER A 133 -3.68 -8.78 -18.12
N ASN A 134 -4.18 -8.16 -17.05
CA ASN A 134 -4.35 -8.77 -15.72
C ASN A 134 -3.06 -9.12 -14.96
N TRP A 135 -1.89 -8.65 -15.43
CA TRP A 135 -0.66 -8.64 -14.64
C TRP A 135 -0.44 -7.24 -14.06
N GLY A 136 -0.29 -7.14 -12.73
CA GLY A 136 0.20 -5.93 -12.08
C GLY A 136 -0.87 -4.88 -11.80
N GLN A 137 -2.10 -5.27 -11.45
CA GLN A 137 -3.09 -4.28 -11.01
C GLN A 137 -2.63 -3.64 -9.70
N ILE A 138 -2.62 -2.31 -9.61
CA ILE A 138 -2.16 -1.58 -8.44
C ILE A 138 -3.29 -0.77 -7.83
N TYR A 139 -3.44 -0.89 -6.52
CA TYR A 139 -4.37 -0.12 -5.70
C TYR A 139 -3.63 0.56 -4.54
N LEU A 140 -4.13 1.72 -4.11
CA LEU A 140 -3.74 2.38 -2.87
C LEU A 140 -4.71 1.96 -1.76
N TYR A 141 -4.22 1.17 -0.82
CA TYR A 141 -4.95 0.72 0.36
C TYR A 141 -4.61 1.62 1.55
N LYS A 142 -5.64 2.11 2.26
CA LYS A 142 -5.47 2.82 3.53
C LYS A 142 -6.13 2.03 4.65
N ASP A 143 -5.33 1.62 5.63
CA ASP A 143 -5.80 0.91 6.80
C ASP A 143 -6.39 1.89 7.82
N ASN A 144 -7.69 2.12 7.70
CA ASN A 144 -8.44 2.98 8.63
C ASN A 144 -8.45 2.45 10.07
N ALA A 145 -8.17 1.16 10.30
CA ALA A 145 -8.12 0.58 11.64
C ALA A 145 -6.76 0.81 12.33
N ASN A 146 -5.67 0.94 11.56
CA ASN A 146 -4.31 1.13 12.08
C ASN A 146 -3.72 2.47 11.65
N TYR A 147 -4.11 3.55 12.32
CA TYR A 147 -3.53 4.89 12.17
C TYR A 147 -3.55 5.43 10.73
N ASN A 148 -4.49 4.96 9.89
CA ASN A 148 -4.61 5.39 8.49
C ASN A 148 -3.32 5.14 7.66
N ARG A 149 -2.60 4.06 7.97
CA ARG A 149 -1.38 3.68 7.25
C ARG A 149 -1.69 3.32 5.80
N ALA A 150 -0.88 3.81 4.89
CA ALA A 150 -1.05 3.55 3.46
C ALA A 150 -0.13 2.42 2.96
N TYR A 151 -0.63 1.68 1.99
CA TYR A 151 0.05 0.56 1.36
C TYR A 151 -0.29 0.52 -0.13
N LEU A 152 0.61 -0.03 -0.93
CA LEU A 152 0.33 -0.44 -2.29
C LEU A 152 -0.05 -1.92 -2.31
N LEU A 153 -1.20 -2.22 -2.90
CA LEU A 153 -1.63 -3.57 -3.23
C LEU A 153 -1.28 -3.83 -4.69
N ASN A 154 -0.37 -4.78 -4.95
CA ASN A 154 -0.10 -5.31 -6.28
C ASN A 154 -0.82 -6.65 -6.44
N PHE A 155 -1.82 -6.72 -7.31
CA PHE A 155 -2.63 -7.90 -7.58
C PHE A 155 -2.40 -8.42 -9.00
N ASN A 156 -2.14 -9.73 -9.10
CA ASN A 156 -1.74 -10.41 -10.33
C ASN A 156 -2.63 -11.63 -10.61
N PRO A 157 -3.85 -11.46 -11.15
CA PRO A 157 -4.71 -12.56 -11.56
C PRO A 157 -4.29 -13.17 -12.91
N TYR A 158 -3.14 -13.85 -12.96
CA TYR A 158 -2.59 -14.42 -14.18
C TYR A 158 -3.25 -15.77 -14.56
N THR A 159 -3.65 -15.92 -15.82
CA THR A 159 -4.10 -17.20 -16.40
C THR A 159 -3.56 -17.38 -17.81
N MET A 160 -2.87 -18.50 -18.08
CA MET A 160 -2.35 -18.84 -19.40
C MET A 160 -2.34 -20.36 -19.60
N GLY A 161 -2.70 -20.82 -20.80
CA GLY A 161 -2.59 -22.23 -21.18
C GLY A 161 -3.40 -23.18 -20.29
N GLY A 162 -4.54 -22.73 -19.75
CA GLY A 162 -5.36 -23.52 -18.84
C GLY A 162 -4.81 -23.61 -17.42
N SER A 163 -3.80 -22.84 -17.05
CA SER A 163 -3.29 -22.73 -15.67
C SER A 163 -3.42 -21.30 -15.17
N SER A 164 -3.87 -21.15 -13.93
CA SER A 164 -4.01 -19.88 -13.23
C SER A 164 -3.01 -19.80 -12.08
N HIS A 165 -2.33 -18.65 -11.98
CA HIS A 165 -1.40 -18.32 -10.91
C HIS A 165 -1.74 -16.94 -10.37
N TYR A 166 -2.59 -16.90 -9.35
CA TYR A 166 -2.98 -15.64 -8.73
C TYR A 166 -2.05 -15.32 -7.58
N SER A 167 -1.67 -14.06 -7.45
CA SER A 167 -0.90 -13.57 -6.31
C SER A 167 -1.25 -12.14 -5.99
N TYR A 168 -1.08 -11.76 -4.73
CA TYR A 168 -1.04 -10.36 -4.32
C TYR A 168 0.09 -10.11 -3.34
N SER A 169 0.56 -8.87 -3.30
CA SER A 169 1.38 -8.34 -2.22
C SER A 169 0.87 -6.98 -1.78
N LEU A 170 0.68 -6.82 -0.48
CA LEU A 170 0.38 -5.56 0.17
C LEU A 170 1.66 -5.07 0.84
N TYR A 171 2.17 -3.92 0.42
CA TYR A 171 3.50 -3.46 0.85
C TYR A 171 3.56 -1.94 1.01
N TYR A 172 4.57 -1.52 1.75
CA TYR A 172 4.96 -0.11 1.94
C TYR A 172 6.48 0.00 1.75
N PHE A 173 7.07 1.18 1.87
CA PHE A 173 8.52 1.39 1.73
C PHE A 173 9.17 1.62 3.08
N SER A 174 10.30 0.97 3.34
CA SER A 174 11.15 1.33 4.48
C SER A 174 11.74 2.73 4.32
N GLU A 175 12.31 3.26 5.41
CA GLU A 175 13.10 4.51 5.36
C GLU A 175 14.20 4.49 4.29
N LYS A 176 14.73 3.32 3.93
CA LYS A 176 15.76 3.17 2.89
C LYS A 176 15.19 3.02 1.47
N GLY A 177 13.88 3.16 1.30
CA GLY A 177 13.18 3.03 0.02
C GLY A 177 12.99 1.59 -0.46
N LYS A 178 13.24 0.58 0.39
CA LYS A 178 12.99 -0.83 0.03
C LYS A 178 11.56 -1.23 0.35
N PRO A 179 10.86 -1.96 -0.54
CA PRO A 179 9.57 -2.55 -0.23
C PRO A 179 9.63 -3.43 1.02
N VAL A 180 8.63 -3.28 1.89
CA VAL A 180 8.37 -4.11 3.06
C VAL A 180 7.00 -4.73 2.89
N ILE A 181 6.96 -6.06 2.77
CA ILE A 181 5.73 -6.82 2.61
C ILE A 181 4.99 -6.85 3.95
N PHE A 182 3.77 -6.33 3.97
CA PHE A 182 2.86 -6.39 5.11
C PHE A 182 1.99 -7.65 5.07
N ASP A 183 1.46 -7.98 3.90
CA ASP A 183 0.75 -9.22 3.64
C ASP A 183 1.02 -9.70 2.21
N GLU A 184 1.04 -11.01 1.99
CA GLU A 184 1.16 -11.60 0.66
C GLU A 184 0.51 -12.98 0.61
N ASN A 185 -0.04 -13.31 -0.55
CA ASN A 185 -0.56 -14.65 -0.78
C ASN A 185 -0.45 -15.03 -2.26
N LYS A 186 -0.48 -16.35 -2.52
CA LYS A 186 -0.51 -16.91 -3.86
C LYS A 186 -1.29 -18.21 -3.91
N VAL A 187 -2.02 -18.40 -4.99
CA VAL A 187 -2.72 -19.63 -5.30
C VAL A 187 -2.48 -20.01 -6.75
N SER A 188 -2.38 -21.32 -7.00
CA SER A 188 -2.27 -21.84 -8.36
C SER A 188 -3.26 -22.97 -8.53
N PHE A 189 -3.93 -23.00 -9.67
CA PHE A 189 -4.98 -23.97 -9.98
C PHE A 189 -5.10 -24.13 -11.50
N VAL A 190 -5.59 -25.28 -11.95
CA VAL A 190 -5.93 -25.50 -13.36
C VAL A 190 -7.24 -24.76 -13.65
N ALA A 191 -7.26 -24.00 -14.73
CA ALA A 191 -8.45 -23.30 -15.21
C ALA A 191 -9.47 -24.32 -15.76
N GLY A 192 -10.56 -24.51 -15.01
CA GLY A 192 -11.65 -25.44 -15.33
C GLY A 192 -12.39 -25.91 -14.08
N GLU A 193 -13.66 -26.29 -14.22
CA GLU A 193 -14.52 -26.61 -13.06
C GLU A 193 -14.03 -27.80 -12.22
N LYS A 194 -13.48 -28.84 -12.87
CA LYS A 194 -13.14 -30.11 -12.20
C LYS A 194 -11.98 -29.97 -11.21
N ASP A 195 -10.95 -29.20 -11.54
CA ASP A 195 -9.79 -29.00 -10.66
C ASP A 195 -9.97 -27.84 -9.68
N ARG A 196 -10.85 -26.87 -10.00
CA ARG A 196 -11.31 -25.88 -9.03
C ARG A 196 -12.01 -26.53 -7.84
N ALA A 197 -12.71 -27.65 -8.02
CA ALA A 197 -13.38 -28.35 -6.92
C ALA A 197 -12.39 -28.83 -5.84
N GLY A 198 -11.21 -29.33 -6.21
CA GLY A 198 -10.20 -29.81 -5.27
C GLY A 198 -9.43 -28.70 -4.54
N ASN A 199 -9.43 -27.48 -5.08
CA ASN A 199 -8.77 -26.31 -4.48
C ASN A 199 -9.76 -25.22 -4.05
N ARG A 200 -11.05 -25.53 -4.02
CA ARG A 200 -12.13 -24.53 -3.93
C ARG A 200 -11.98 -23.62 -2.72
N GLU A 201 -11.80 -24.22 -1.54
CA GLU A 201 -11.67 -23.46 -0.29
C GLU A 201 -10.45 -22.55 -0.30
N LYS A 202 -9.32 -23.02 -0.87
CA LYS A 202 -8.09 -22.23 -0.97
C LYS A 202 -8.25 -21.05 -1.94
N ILE A 203 -8.89 -21.29 -3.09
CA ILE A 203 -9.18 -20.24 -4.08
C ILE A 203 -10.14 -19.22 -3.48
N MET A 204 -11.23 -19.67 -2.86
CA MET A 204 -12.21 -18.80 -2.22
C MET A 204 -11.60 -17.98 -1.09
N GLY A 205 -10.75 -18.57 -0.25
CA GLY A 205 -10.06 -17.85 0.82
C GLY A 205 -9.09 -16.80 0.28
N PHE A 206 -8.36 -17.12 -0.79
CA PHE A 206 -7.50 -16.16 -1.48
C PHE A 206 -8.32 -15.00 -2.09
N GLU A 207 -9.38 -15.32 -2.83
CA GLU A 207 -10.26 -14.35 -3.47
C GLU A 207 -10.91 -13.44 -2.42
N GLN A 208 -11.42 -14.01 -1.32
CA GLN A 208 -11.98 -13.23 -0.22
C GLN A 208 -10.94 -12.24 0.35
N SER A 209 -9.73 -12.72 0.65
CA SER A 209 -8.68 -11.89 1.26
C SER A 209 -8.32 -10.69 0.37
N VAL A 210 -8.09 -10.92 -0.93
CA VAL A 210 -7.74 -9.81 -1.84
C VAL A 210 -8.91 -8.86 -2.09
N GLN A 211 -10.15 -9.38 -2.13
CA GLN A 211 -11.35 -8.54 -2.31
C GLN A 211 -11.63 -7.65 -1.10
N GLU A 212 -11.30 -8.11 0.11
CA GLU A 212 -11.39 -7.26 1.32
C GLU A 212 -10.46 -6.05 1.22
N TYR A 213 -9.26 -6.20 0.66
CA TYR A 213 -8.37 -5.07 0.37
C TYR A 213 -8.92 -4.19 -0.76
N ILE A 214 -9.26 -4.77 -1.91
CA ILE A 214 -9.70 -4.04 -3.11
C ILE A 214 -10.93 -3.16 -2.80
N LYS A 215 -11.90 -3.68 -2.05
CA LYS A 215 -13.16 -3.00 -1.73
C LYS A 215 -12.99 -1.62 -1.07
N VAL A 216 -11.92 -1.45 -0.29
CA VAL A 216 -11.64 -0.20 0.43
C VAL A 216 -10.42 0.54 -0.12
N SER A 217 -9.84 0.03 -1.20
CA SER A 217 -8.69 0.64 -1.86
C SER A 217 -9.14 1.57 -2.97
N LYS A 218 -8.30 2.55 -3.26
CA LYS A 218 -8.43 3.38 -4.45
C LYS A 218 -7.70 2.69 -5.61
N PRO A 219 -8.35 2.36 -6.74
CA PRO A 219 -7.65 1.84 -7.90
C PRO A 219 -6.68 2.91 -8.39
N LEU A 220 -5.44 2.52 -8.74
CA LEU A 220 -4.47 3.41 -9.37
C LEU A 220 -4.28 3.03 -10.84
N ILE A 221 -3.99 1.76 -11.08
CA ILE A 221 -3.80 1.18 -12.41
C ILE A 221 -4.45 -0.20 -12.40
N VAL A 222 -5.55 -0.38 -13.12
CA VAL A 222 -6.31 -1.65 -13.12
C VAL A 222 -6.74 -2.03 -14.52
N TYR A 223 -7.12 -3.29 -14.70
CA TYR A 223 -7.85 -3.72 -15.87
C TYR A 223 -9.33 -3.84 -15.49
N ALA A 224 -10.19 -3.15 -16.21
CA ALA A 224 -11.64 -3.18 -16.04
C ALA A 224 -12.30 -3.88 -17.23
N GLU A 225 -13.56 -4.27 -17.13
CA GLU A 225 -14.36 -4.64 -18.29
C GLU A 225 -15.16 -3.41 -18.74
N ASP A 226 -15.15 -3.12 -20.04
CA ASP A 226 -16.01 -2.08 -20.62
C ASP A 226 -17.47 -2.53 -20.75
N GLU A 227 -18.33 -1.66 -21.29
CA GLU A 227 -19.76 -1.94 -21.51
C GLU A 227 -20.03 -3.13 -22.43
N ASN A 228 -19.03 -3.58 -23.20
CA ASN A 228 -19.10 -4.72 -24.11
C ASN A 228 -18.45 -5.98 -23.53
N GLY A 229 -17.99 -5.94 -22.27
CA GLY A 229 -17.29 -7.05 -21.62
C GLY A 229 -15.85 -7.23 -22.10
N LYS A 230 -15.26 -6.23 -22.76
CA LYS A 230 -13.86 -6.25 -23.18
C LYS A 230 -12.99 -5.74 -22.03
N THR A 231 -11.92 -6.47 -21.73
CA THR A 231 -10.93 -5.99 -20.76
C THR A 231 -10.21 -4.77 -21.31
N VAL A 232 -10.36 -3.64 -20.64
CA VAL A 232 -9.75 -2.34 -20.94
C VAL A 232 -8.88 -1.87 -19.77
N PHE A 233 -7.92 -0.99 -20.05
CA PHE A 233 -7.06 -0.41 -19.03
C PHE A 233 -7.77 0.77 -18.38
N ASP A 234 -7.93 0.74 -17.06
CA ASP A 234 -8.55 1.81 -16.27
C ASP A 234 -7.54 2.39 -15.27
N TYR A 235 -7.70 3.67 -14.98
CA TYR A 235 -6.64 4.46 -14.39
C TYR A 235 -7.18 5.65 -13.61
N PHE A 236 -6.52 5.92 -12.49
CA PHE A 236 -6.88 7.05 -11.65
C PHE A 236 -6.43 8.39 -12.24
N ASP A 237 -7.38 9.15 -12.79
CA ASP A 237 -7.13 10.52 -13.25
C ASP A 237 -7.31 11.54 -12.11
N ASN A 238 -6.21 12.20 -11.73
CA ASN A 238 -6.23 13.37 -10.85
C ASN A 238 -5.26 14.41 -11.39
N ALA A 239 -5.84 15.54 -11.81
CA ALA A 239 -5.06 16.67 -12.32
C ALA A 239 -3.99 17.07 -11.30
N PRO A 240 -2.71 17.20 -11.72
CA PRO A 240 -1.63 17.61 -10.82
C PRO A 240 -1.95 18.90 -10.05
N GLU A 241 -2.57 19.89 -10.71
CA GLU A 241 -3.00 21.14 -10.06
C GLU A 241 -3.92 20.90 -8.86
N SER A 242 -4.85 19.94 -8.96
CA SER A 242 -5.74 19.57 -7.86
C SER A 242 -4.96 18.91 -6.73
N ALA A 243 -4.01 18.03 -7.03
CA ALA A 243 -3.20 17.36 -6.02
C ALA A 243 -2.30 18.31 -5.21
N PHE A 244 -1.83 19.41 -5.81
CA PHE A 244 -0.98 20.40 -5.15
C PHE A 244 -1.75 21.49 -4.39
N THR A 245 -3.09 21.48 -4.40
CA THR A 245 -3.93 22.49 -3.74
C THR A 245 -4.75 21.96 -2.55
N GLU A 246 -4.72 20.64 -2.31
CA GLU A 246 -5.22 19.97 -1.10
C GLU A 246 -4.27 20.12 0.10
#